data_AF-A0A1F8EEP3-F1
#
_entry.id   AF-A0A1F8EEP3-F1
#
_cell.length_a   1.000
_cell.length_b   1.000
_cell.length_c   1.000
_cell.angle_alpha   90.00
_cell.angle_beta   90.00
_cell.angle_gamma   90.00
#
_symmetry.space_group_name_H-M   'P 1'
#
loop_
_entity.id
_entity.type
_entity.pdbx_description
1 polymer ?
#
loop_
_entity_poly.entity_id
_entity_poly.type
_entity_poly.pdbx_seq_one_letter_code
_entity_poly.pdbx_strand_id
1 'polypeptide(L)'
;MIKGEYKKILWEIFDVLGFFEHEKEKALEGFKKKFANEVLKELQNSFSTDQHKWIAEAVATKEYDKSDPKIAEIQETINSSYSKEKLDEISRKAFKTILASYVNFMIQKIDSEKSEKLDTILNNF
;
A
#
# COMPACT_ATOMS: atom_id res chain seq x y z
N MET A 1 -8.38 5.31 7.70
CA MET A 1 -7.20 4.54 7.25
C MET A 1 -6.71 3.65 8.38
N ILE A 2 -6.57 2.36 8.13
CA ILE A 2 -6.02 1.36 9.06
C ILE A 2 -4.65 1.85 9.57
N LYS A 3 -4.58 2.19 10.86
CA LYS A 3 -3.38 2.73 11.51
C LYS A 3 -2.59 1.57 12.11
N GLY A 4 -1.40 1.31 11.56
CA GLY A 4 -0.36 0.48 12.19
C GLY A 4 -0.40 -1.01 11.89
N GLU A 5 -1.58 -1.62 11.67
CA GLU A 5 -1.71 -3.07 11.45
C GLU A 5 -0.90 -3.57 10.24
N TYR A 6 -0.87 -2.78 9.16
CA TYR A 6 -0.10 -3.12 7.96
C TYR A 6 1.41 -3.19 8.19
N LYS A 7 1.97 -2.29 9.02
CA LYS A 7 3.41 -2.30 9.29
C LYS A 7 3.79 -3.59 10.03
N LYS A 8 2.97 -4.02 10.99
CA LYS A 8 3.19 -5.26 11.74
C LYS A 8 3.21 -6.48 10.82
N ILE A 9 2.19 -6.64 9.97
CA ILE A 9 2.09 -7.80 9.06
C ILE A 9 3.23 -7.80 8.04
N LEU A 10 3.57 -6.64 7.47
CA LEU A 10 4.70 -6.53 6.54
C LEU A 10 6.01 -6.90 7.23
N TRP A 11 6.20 -6.49 8.48
CA TRP A 11 7.38 -6.87 9.26
C TRP A 11 7.44 -8.37 9.50
N GLU A 12 6.34 -9.02 9.90
CA GLU A 12 6.28 -10.47 10.06
C GLU A 12 6.68 -11.21 8.77
N ILE A 13 6.20 -10.74 7.61
CA ILE A 13 6.59 -11.29 6.30
C ILE A 13 8.07 -11.07 6.03
N PHE A 14 8.58 -9.85 6.24
CA PHE A 14 9.99 -9.53 5.98
C PHE A 14 10.92 -10.31 6.92
N ASP A 15 10.50 -10.58 8.15
CA ASP A 15 11.20 -11.44 9.11
C ASP A 15 11.31 -12.88 8.59
N VAL A 16 10.21 -13.46 8.10
CA VAL A 16 10.24 -14.80 7.48
C VAL A 16 11.19 -14.84 6.27
N LEU A 17 11.24 -13.75 5.50
CA LEU A 17 12.14 -13.61 4.36
C LEU A 17 13.60 -13.34 4.75
N GLY A 18 13.88 -13.05 6.02
CA GLY A 18 15.22 -12.81 6.55
C GLY A 18 15.79 -11.41 6.25
N PHE A 19 14.93 -10.40 6.07
CA PHE A 19 15.36 -9.03 5.79
C PHE A 19 15.98 -8.39 7.04
N PHE A 20 17.08 -7.66 6.84
CA PHE A 20 17.64 -6.79 7.86
C PHE A 20 16.78 -5.53 8.05
N GLU A 21 16.90 -4.86 9.19
CA GLU A 21 16.05 -3.71 9.55
C GLU A 21 16.07 -2.57 8.50
N HIS A 22 17.24 -2.25 7.95
CA HIS A 22 17.36 -1.25 6.89
C HIS A 22 16.70 -1.69 5.57
N GLU A 23 16.63 -2.98 5.29
CA GLU A 23 15.91 -3.54 4.13
C GLU A 23 14.41 -3.52 4.36
N LYS A 24 13.95 -3.81 5.59
CA LYS A 24 12.54 -3.70 5.98
C LYS A 24 12.01 -2.29 5.79
N GLU A 25 12.76 -1.28 6.21
CA GLU A 25 12.34 0.12 6.05
C GLU A 25 12.29 0.54 4.58
N LYS A 26 13.28 0.12 3.75
CA LYS A 26 13.23 0.33 2.29
C LYS A 26 12.03 -0.38 1.64
N ALA A 27 11.79 -1.64 2.00
CA ALA A 27 10.67 -2.42 1.48
C ALA A 27 9.33 -1.83 1.91
N LEU A 28 9.23 -1.31 3.14
CA LEU A 28 8.06 -0.60 3.66
C LEU A 28 7.79 0.69 2.89
N GLU A 29 8.82 1.45 2.51
CA GLU A 29 8.66 2.64 1.68
C GLU A 29 8.13 2.28 0.28
N GLY A 30 8.72 1.25 -0.34
CA GLY A 30 8.24 0.73 -1.63
C GLY A 30 6.79 0.24 -1.55
N PHE A 31 6.43 -0.44 -0.46
CA PHE A 31 5.06 -0.86 -0.18
C PHE A 31 4.12 0.34 -0.07
N LYS A 32 4.46 1.38 0.71
CA LYS A 32 3.63 2.58 0.88
C LYS A 32 3.32 3.24 -0.45
N LYS A 33 4.30 3.33 -1.36
CA LYS A 33 4.12 3.87 -2.72
C LYS A 33 3.14 3.03 -3.54
N LYS A 34 3.32 1.70 -3.55
CA LYS A 34 2.41 0.79 -4.25
C LYS A 34 0.99 0.83 -3.67
N PHE A 35 0.88 0.84 -2.35
CA PHE A 35 -0.38 0.93 -1.62
C PHE A 35 -1.14 2.22 -1.92
N ALA A 36 -0.46 3.38 -1.87
CA ALA A 36 -1.07 4.65 -2.22
C ALA A 36 -1.62 4.63 -3.65
N ASN A 37 -0.87 4.09 -4.62
CA ASN A 37 -1.33 3.98 -6.00
C ASN A 37 -2.58 3.09 -6.14
N GLU A 38 -2.60 1.91 -5.52
CA GLU A 38 -3.78 1.03 -5.56
C GLU A 38 -5.02 1.67 -4.91
N VAL A 39 -4.84 2.38 -3.79
CA VAL A 39 -5.93 3.14 -3.16
C VAL A 39 -6.42 4.26 -4.08
N LEU A 40 -5.53 5.04 -4.68
CA LEU A 40 -5.90 6.14 -5.57
C LEU A 40 -6.64 5.67 -6.83
N LYS A 41 -6.34 4.48 -7.35
CA LYS A 41 -7.11 3.87 -8.46
C LYS A 41 -8.56 3.60 -8.08
N GLU A 42 -8.81 3.06 -6.90
CA GLU A 42 -10.17 2.81 -6.41
C GLU A 42 -10.93 4.13 -6.14
N LEU A 43 -10.21 5.20 -5.80
CA LEU A 43 -10.78 6.53 -5.56
C LEU A 43 -10.89 7.39 -6.83
N GLN A 44 -10.41 6.93 -7.99
CA GLN A 44 -10.21 7.77 -9.17
C GLN A 44 -11.46 8.55 -9.61
N ASN A 45 -12.67 7.99 -9.41
CA ASN A 45 -13.91 8.60 -9.88
C ASN A 45 -14.31 9.87 -9.13
N SER A 46 -13.68 10.19 -7.98
CA SER A 46 -13.96 11.41 -7.22
C SER A 46 -13.06 12.59 -7.58
N PHE A 47 -12.02 12.38 -8.39
CA PHE A 47 -11.03 13.42 -8.67
C PHE A 47 -11.40 14.23 -9.91
N SER A 48 -11.06 15.52 -9.90
CA SER A 48 -11.15 16.37 -11.08
C SER A 48 -10.06 16.04 -12.10
N THR A 49 -10.23 16.49 -13.35
CA THR A 49 -9.23 16.31 -14.41
C THR A 49 -7.84 16.84 -14.00
N ASP A 50 -7.79 17.97 -13.30
CA ASP A 50 -6.54 18.56 -12.83
C ASP A 50 -5.88 17.70 -11.75
N GLN A 51 -6.67 17.14 -10.83
CA GLN A 51 -6.17 16.22 -9.81
C GLN A 51 -5.70 14.90 -10.42
N HIS A 52 -6.40 14.35 -11.42
CA HIS A 52 -5.93 13.18 -12.17
C HIS A 52 -4.59 13.44 -12.83
N LYS A 53 -4.44 14.58 -13.51
CA LYS A 53 -3.20 14.94 -14.18
C LYS A 53 -2.05 15.04 -13.19
N TRP A 54 -2.26 15.73 -12.07
CA TRP A 54 -1.23 15.85 -11.03
C TRP A 54 -0.86 14.48 -10.42
N ILE A 55 -1.86 13.64 -10.10
CA ILE A 55 -1.61 12.28 -9.57
C ILE A 55 -0.81 11.45 -10.58
N ALA A 56 -1.18 11.50 -11.85
CA ALA A 56 -0.49 10.76 -12.91
C ALA A 56 0.98 11.24 -13.06
N GLU A 57 1.22 12.55 -13.02
CA GLU A 57 2.56 13.12 -13.07
C GLU A 57 3.40 12.69 -11.85
N ALA A 58 2.86 12.81 -10.64
CA ALA A 58 3.54 12.39 -9.40
C ALA A 58 3.87 10.89 -9.39
N VAL A 59 2.99 10.04 -9.94
CA VAL A 59 3.23 8.59 -10.08
C VAL A 59 4.31 8.31 -11.13
N ALA A 60 4.31 9.04 -12.24
CA ALA A 60 5.26 8.85 -13.32
C ALA A 60 6.69 9.26 -12.92
N THR A 61 6.85 10.40 -12.24
CA THR A 61 8.15 10.91 -11.81
C THR A 61 8.67 10.21 -10.56
N LYS A 62 7.79 9.58 -9.76
CA LYS A 62 8.09 9.01 -8.42
C LYS A 62 8.67 10.04 -7.43
N GLU A 63 8.56 11.31 -7.77
CA GLU A 63 9.03 12.46 -7.01
C GLU A 63 7.93 13.51 -7.03
N TYR A 64 7.58 13.99 -5.84
CA TYR A 64 6.63 15.08 -5.68
C TYR A 64 7.00 15.88 -4.44
N ASP A 65 6.76 17.19 -4.50
CA ASP A 65 6.97 18.06 -3.36
C ASP A 65 5.88 17.78 -2.31
N LYS A 66 6.29 17.39 -1.10
CA LYS A 66 5.36 17.12 0.01
C LYS A 66 4.68 18.38 0.53
N SER A 67 5.19 19.56 0.19
CA SER A 67 4.60 20.85 0.51
C SER A 67 3.67 21.38 -0.60
N ASP A 68 3.50 20.62 -1.70
CA ASP A 68 2.59 21.00 -2.78
C ASP A 68 1.14 21.12 -2.23
N PRO A 69 0.48 22.28 -2.38
CA PRO A 69 -0.90 22.47 -1.91
C PRO A 69 -1.89 21.49 -2.54
N LYS A 70 -1.58 20.92 -3.72
CA LYS A 70 -2.42 19.93 -4.39
C LYS A 70 -2.64 18.68 -3.53
N ILE A 71 -1.68 18.33 -2.67
CA ILE A 71 -1.81 17.20 -1.75
C ILE A 71 -2.98 17.44 -0.77
N ALA A 72 -3.07 18.66 -0.23
CA ALA A 72 -4.14 19.03 0.69
C ALA A 72 -5.50 19.02 -0.02
N GLU A 73 -5.58 19.57 -1.23
CA GLU A 73 -6.80 19.57 -2.04
C GLU A 73 -7.30 18.14 -2.36
N ILE A 74 -6.38 17.24 -2.73
CA ILE A 74 -6.71 15.83 -2.99
C ILE A 74 -7.21 15.17 -1.70
N GLN A 75 -6.54 15.40 -0.58
CA GLN A 75 -6.95 14.85 0.72
C GLN A 75 -8.35 15.33 1.14
N GLU A 76 -8.68 16.61 0.93
CA GLU A 76 -10.02 17.16 1.17
C GLU A 76 -11.06 16.53 0.25
N THR A 77 -10.73 16.34 -1.02
CA THR A 77 -11.61 15.66 -1.98
C THR A 77 -11.92 14.24 -1.53
N ILE A 78 -10.91 13.50 -1.06
CA ILE A 78 -11.10 12.15 -0.52
C ILE A 78 -12.00 12.18 0.72
N ASN A 79 -11.72 13.06 1.67
CA ASN A 79 -12.46 13.15 2.93
C ASN A 79 -13.91 13.60 2.77
N SER A 80 -14.20 14.43 1.76
CA SER A 80 -15.56 14.86 1.43
C SER A 80 -16.34 13.82 0.62
N SER A 81 -15.65 13.00 -0.18
CA SER A 81 -16.28 12.02 -1.06
C SER A 81 -16.53 10.66 -0.41
N TYR A 82 -15.77 10.30 0.62
CA TYR A 82 -15.83 8.97 1.24
C TYR A 82 -15.88 9.05 2.76
N SER A 83 -16.73 8.21 3.36
CA SER A 83 -16.71 8.02 4.81
C SER A 83 -15.41 7.31 5.25
N LYS A 84 -15.09 7.45 6.53
CA LYS A 84 -13.93 6.77 7.13
C LYS A 84 -14.02 5.24 6.96
N GLU A 85 -15.20 4.68 7.18
CA GLU A 85 -15.46 3.24 7.04
C GLU A 85 -15.20 2.77 5.61
N LYS A 86 -15.64 3.56 4.62
CA LYS A 86 -15.40 3.22 3.21
C LYS A 86 -13.92 3.29 2.85
N LEU A 87 -13.21 4.30 3.34
CA LEU A 87 -11.76 4.40 3.16
C LEU A 87 -11.01 3.25 3.84
N ASP A 88 -11.48 2.79 5.00
CA ASP A 88 -10.91 1.63 5.69
C ASP A 88 -11.15 0.33 4.90
N GLU A 89 -12.34 0.13 4.34
CA GLU A 89 -12.65 -0.99 3.45
C GLU A 89 -11.75 -1.00 2.20
N ILE A 90 -11.67 0.12 1.49
CA ILE A 90 -10.83 0.29 0.29
C ILE A 90 -9.37 0.02 0.63
N SER A 91 -8.89 0.61 1.72
CA SER A 91 -7.53 0.39 2.22
C SER A 91 -7.27 -1.08 2.50
N ARG A 92 -8.17 -1.77 3.21
CA ARG A 92 -7.99 -3.18 3.58
C ARG A 92 -7.95 -4.08 2.34
N LYS A 93 -8.85 -3.84 1.38
CA LYS A 93 -8.89 -4.56 0.11
C LYS A 93 -7.58 -4.36 -0.67
N ALA A 94 -7.12 -3.12 -0.82
CA ALA A 94 -5.87 -2.81 -1.52
C ALA A 94 -4.67 -3.49 -0.85
N PHE A 95 -4.60 -3.45 0.49
CA PHE A 95 -3.54 -4.11 1.25
C PHE A 95 -3.54 -5.63 0.99
N LYS A 96 -4.70 -6.29 1.11
CA LYS A 96 -4.82 -7.74 0.91
C LYS A 96 -4.38 -8.16 -0.50
N THR A 97 -4.78 -7.41 -1.52
CA THR A 97 -4.38 -7.66 -2.92
C THR A 97 -2.87 -7.56 -3.11
N ILE A 98 -2.24 -6.51 -2.57
CA ILE A 98 -0.78 -6.33 -2.69
C ILE A 98 -0.05 -7.43 -1.92
N LEU A 99 -0.52 -7.76 -0.72
CA LEU A 99 0.08 -8.77 0.15
C LEU A 99 0.05 -10.16 -0.52
N ALA A 100 -1.13 -10.57 -1.00
CA ALA A 100 -1.29 -11.85 -1.70
C ALA A 100 -0.40 -11.92 -2.95
N SER A 101 -0.37 -10.85 -3.75
CA SER A 101 0.50 -10.77 -4.93
C SER A 101 1.99 -10.91 -4.56
N TYR A 102 2.41 -10.28 -3.46
CA TYR A 102 3.80 -10.35 -3.00
C TYR A 102 4.15 -11.74 -2.46
N VAL A 103 3.34 -12.29 -1.57
CA VAL A 103 3.55 -13.61 -0.97
C VAL A 103 3.57 -14.70 -2.05
N ASN A 104 2.59 -14.73 -2.96
CA ASN A 104 2.52 -15.70 -4.04
C ASN A 104 3.77 -15.67 -4.95
N PHE A 105 4.36 -14.49 -5.15
CA PHE A 105 5.60 -14.36 -5.91
C PHE A 105 6.82 -14.84 -5.13
N MET A 106 6.87 -14.58 -3.83
CA MET A 106 8.00 -14.97 -2.97
C MET A 106 8.03 -16.48 -2.71
N ILE A 107 6.87 -17.10 -2.49
CA ILE A 107 6.73 -18.55 -2.24
C ILE A 107 7.39 -19.40 -3.35
N GLN A 108 7.33 -18.94 -4.60
CA GLN A 108 7.95 -19.62 -5.74
C GLN A 108 9.49 -19.65 -5.69
N LYS A 109 10.12 -18.92 -4.76
CA LYS A 109 11.57 -18.67 -4.72
C LYS A 109 12.22 -19.04 -3.38
N ILE A 110 11.45 -19.59 -2.44
CA ILE A 110 11.91 -19.90 -1.08
C ILE A 110 11.64 -21.36 -0.76
N ASP A 111 12.25 -21.84 0.32
CA ASP A 111 12.02 -23.19 0.83
C ASP A 111 10.59 -23.37 1.38
N SER A 112 10.18 -24.63 1.52
CA SER A 112 8.82 -25.00 1.95
C SER A 112 8.48 -24.50 3.36
N GLU A 113 9.46 -24.45 4.28
CA GLU A 113 9.22 -23.99 5.65
C GLU A 113 8.87 -22.49 5.66
N LYS A 114 9.61 -21.67 4.92
CA LYS A 114 9.28 -20.24 4.77
C LYS A 114 7.98 -20.04 4.02
N SER A 115 7.70 -20.87 3.01
CA SER A 115 6.44 -20.81 2.26
C SER A 115 5.23 -20.99 3.16
N GLU A 116 5.21 -22.04 3.99
CA GLU A 116 4.11 -22.33 4.91
C GLU A 116 3.89 -21.21 5.93
N LYS A 117 4.98 -20.59 6.42
CA LYS A 117 4.91 -19.44 7.32
C LYS A 117 4.27 -18.22 6.64
N LEU A 118 4.63 -17.94 5.38
CA LEU A 118 4.03 -16.84 4.63
C LEU A 118 2.54 -17.06 4.33
N ASP A 119 2.15 -18.28 3.94
CA ASP A 119 0.74 -18.64 3.74
C ASP A 119 -0.07 -18.52 5.04
N THR A 120 0.51 -18.91 6.17
CA THR A 120 -0.13 -18.76 7.48
C THR A 120 -0.39 -17.29 7.82
N ILE A 121 0.58 -16.41 7.58
CA ILE A 121 0.41 -14.96 7.78
C ILE A 121 -0.70 -14.42 6.87
N LEU A 122 -0.76 -14.85 5.60
CA LEU A 122 -1.78 -14.41 4.65
C LEU A 122 -3.19 -14.85 5.06
N ASN A 123 -3.34 -16.09 5.56
CA ASN A 123 -4.63 -16.67 5.95
C ASN A 123 -5.17 -16.10 7.26
N ASN A 124 -4.30 -15.63 8.16
CA ASN A 124 -4.68 -15.03 9.43
C ASN A 124 -5.09 -13.54 9.32
N PHE A 125 -5.16 -12.99 8.10
CA PHE A 125 -5.48 -11.58 7.81
C PHE A 125 -6.78 -11.36 6.99
#